data_AF-A0A4Q3NHR7-F1
#
_entry.id   AF-A0A4Q3NHR7-F1
#
_cell.length_a   1.000
_cell.length_b   1.000
_cell.length_c   1.000
_cell.angle_alpha   90.00
_cell.angle_beta   90.00
_cell.angle_gamma   90.00
#
_symmetry.space_group_name_H-M   'P 1'
#
loop_
_entity.id
_entity.type
_entity.pdbx_description
1 polymer ?
#
loop_
_entity_poly.entity_id
_entity_poly.type
_entity_poly.pdbx_seq_one_letter_code
_entity_poly.pdbx_strand_id
1 'polypeptide(L)'
;MKTLLLLLGAAGVLAACSEKSPTPAAAPSAAAAPAMAPAPQASPPGAMGAAPATTPANSAGVRSIPLSIQGVASAGVTVRVKNIELGEDATVLKVSISYASRIASSTTMALTDTFLEDEKGHRLMLKRPESNRDLSIRDGDTMDGELVFLGAVAPGTTTLKLVFNESNQPDNVAGPGLVMQLPLPPRS
;
A
#
# COMPACT_ATOMS: atom_id res chain seq x y z
N MET A 1 -56.20 -41.17 12.59
CA MET A 1 -55.33 -42.25 13.12
C MET A 1 -53.92 -41.65 13.18
N LYS A 2 -53.41 -41.16 14.32
CA LYS A 2 -52.67 -41.92 15.38
C LYS A 2 -51.54 -42.73 14.72
N THR A 3 -50.24 -42.43 14.89
CA THR A 3 -49.42 -42.46 16.12
C THR A 3 -48.07 -41.74 15.81
N LEU A 4 -47.59 -40.71 16.53
CA LEU A 4 -46.82 -40.67 17.81
C LEU A 4 -45.47 -41.44 17.72
N LEU A 5 -44.27 -40.97 18.11
CA LEU A 5 -43.83 -40.36 19.38
C LEU A 5 -42.30 -39.99 19.33
N LEU A 6 -41.94 -38.78 19.82
CA LEU A 6 -40.78 -38.26 20.63
C LEU A 6 -39.32 -38.83 20.49
N LEU A 7 -38.19 -38.21 20.92
CA LEU A 7 -37.76 -37.22 21.95
C LEU A 7 -36.43 -36.56 21.47
N LEU A 8 -36.17 -35.25 21.64
CA LEU A 8 -35.60 -34.53 22.82
C LEU A 8 -34.05 -34.63 22.96
N GLY A 9 -33.38 -33.48 23.06
CA GLY A 9 -31.96 -33.41 23.43
C GLY A 9 -31.34 -32.01 23.37
N ALA A 10 -31.72 -31.13 24.31
CA ALA A 10 -31.02 -29.88 24.60
C ALA A 10 -30.41 -29.99 26.01
N ALA A 11 -29.08 -29.89 26.11
CA ALA A 11 -28.37 -29.63 27.35
C ALA A 11 -26.94 -29.15 27.03
N GLY A 12 -26.67 -27.86 27.22
CA GLY A 12 -25.33 -27.30 27.25
C GLY A 12 -25.19 -26.46 28.51
N VAL A 13 -24.52 -27.00 29.53
CA VAL A 13 -24.17 -26.28 30.78
C VAL A 13 -22.66 -26.35 30.98
N LEU A 14 -22.13 -25.17 31.31
CA LEU A 14 -20.84 -24.75 31.86
C LEU A 14 -19.90 -25.83 32.45
N ALA A 15 -18.59 -25.68 32.25
CA ALA A 15 -17.70 -25.02 33.22
C ALA A 15 -16.19 -25.32 33.00
N ALA A 16 -15.38 -24.35 33.44
CA ALA A 16 -14.07 -24.50 34.09
C ALA A 16 -12.78 -24.70 33.26
N CYS A 17 -12.06 -23.57 33.17
CA CYS A 17 -10.66 -23.38 33.56
C CYS A 17 -9.62 -24.45 33.17
N SER A 18 -8.74 -24.09 32.24
CA SER A 18 -7.33 -24.49 32.30
C SER A 18 -6.46 -23.33 31.83
N GLU A 19 -6.18 -22.47 32.79
CA GLU A 19 -5.14 -21.46 32.77
C GLU A 19 -3.80 -22.20 32.82
N LYS A 20 -2.96 -22.04 31.78
CA LYS A 20 -1.60 -22.57 31.77
C LYS A 20 -0.65 -21.48 31.28
N SER A 21 -0.01 -20.83 32.24
CA SER A 21 1.03 -19.82 32.08
C SER A 21 2.22 -20.34 31.27
N PRO A 22 2.96 -19.44 30.63
CA PRO A 22 4.36 -19.32 31.05
C PRO A 22 4.79 -17.86 31.21
N THR A 23 5.23 -17.52 32.43
CA THR A 23 6.04 -16.33 32.72
C THR A 23 7.51 -16.74 32.64
N PRO A 24 8.34 -16.10 31.81
CA PRO A 24 9.79 -16.24 31.93
C PRO A 24 10.27 -15.46 33.16
N ALA A 25 10.85 -16.19 34.11
CA ALA A 25 11.50 -15.66 35.29
C ALA A 25 12.78 -14.90 34.92
N ALA A 26 12.95 -13.77 35.59
CA ALA A 26 14.11 -12.90 35.55
C ALA A 26 15.40 -13.61 35.97
N ALA A 27 16.48 -13.37 35.23
CA ALA A 27 17.85 -13.70 35.63
C ALA A 27 18.47 -12.55 36.46
N PRO A 28 19.31 -12.85 37.46
CA PRO A 28 19.84 -11.85 38.37
C PRO A 28 21.01 -11.05 37.78
N SER A 29 21.06 -9.80 38.20
CA SER A 29 22.10 -8.80 37.98
C SER A 29 23.42 -9.21 38.63
N ALA A 30 24.53 -9.13 37.90
CA ALA A 30 25.88 -9.16 38.42
C ALA A 30 26.61 -7.86 38.04
N ALA A 31 27.06 -7.15 39.07
CA ALA A 31 27.80 -5.91 39.00
C ALA A 31 29.25 -6.12 38.53
N ALA A 32 29.76 -5.19 37.71
CA ALA A 32 31.18 -4.88 37.61
C ALA A 32 31.34 -3.38 37.34
N ALA A 33 32.08 -2.70 38.21
CA ALA A 33 32.47 -1.30 38.15
C ALA A 33 33.80 -1.14 37.33
N PRO A 34 34.47 0.03 37.34
CA PRO A 34 34.49 0.99 36.23
C PRO A 34 35.87 1.16 35.55
N ALA A 35 35.93 2.11 34.61
CA ALA A 35 37.09 2.82 34.06
C ALA A 35 37.62 2.38 32.68
N MET A 36 37.42 3.23 31.67
CA MET A 36 38.53 3.93 30.98
C MET A 36 38.00 5.01 30.03
N ALA A 37 38.71 6.13 30.01
CA ALA A 37 38.40 7.40 29.36
C ALA A 37 38.30 7.34 27.82
N PRO A 38 37.51 8.20 27.16
CA PRO A 38 37.68 8.49 25.75
C PRO A 38 38.77 9.58 25.58
N ALA A 39 39.90 9.19 25.00
CA ALA A 39 40.81 10.16 24.40
C ALA A 39 40.23 10.63 23.05
N PRO A 40 40.17 11.93 22.75
CA PRO A 40 39.81 12.42 21.43
C PRO A 40 41.03 12.31 20.51
N GLN A 41 41.02 11.34 19.59
CA GLN A 41 41.96 11.34 18.47
C GLN A 41 41.35 12.16 17.32
N ALA A 42 41.94 13.34 17.13
CA ALA A 42 41.74 14.16 15.94
C ALA A 42 42.36 13.46 14.72
N SER A 43 41.55 13.22 13.69
CA SER A 43 42.03 12.83 12.36
C SER A 43 42.25 14.09 11.51
N PRO A 44 43.34 14.14 10.71
CA PRO A 44 43.75 15.34 9.96
C PRO A 44 42.83 15.68 8.77
N PRO A 45 42.83 16.95 8.32
CA PRO A 45 42.14 17.39 7.12
C PRO A 45 42.97 16.99 5.89
N GLY A 46 42.38 16.23 4.97
CA GLY A 46 43.10 15.73 3.81
C GLY A 46 42.21 15.57 2.58
N ALA A 47 42.62 16.28 1.53
CA ALA A 47 42.23 16.10 0.12
C ALA A 47 40.81 16.52 -0.28
N MET A 48 40.73 17.81 -0.60
CA MET A 48 40.05 18.38 -1.76
C MET A 48 40.10 17.42 -2.97
N GLY A 49 39.05 16.60 -3.09
CA GLY A 49 38.69 15.90 -4.31
C GLY A 49 37.50 16.64 -4.92
N ALA A 50 37.72 17.35 -6.02
CA ALA A 50 36.66 17.94 -6.81
C ALA A 50 35.68 16.83 -7.21
N ALA A 51 34.50 16.79 -6.58
CA ALA A 51 33.41 15.97 -7.06
C ALA A 51 33.00 16.54 -8.43
N PRO A 52 33.01 15.73 -9.51
CA PRO A 52 32.51 16.18 -10.78
C PRO A 52 31.03 16.54 -10.60
N ALA A 53 30.65 17.65 -11.22
CA ALA A 53 29.27 18.07 -11.36
C ALA A 53 28.42 16.86 -11.79
N THR A 54 27.48 16.45 -10.93
CA THR A 54 26.36 15.63 -11.35
C THR A 54 25.47 16.49 -12.23
N THR A 55 25.82 16.55 -13.51
CA THR A 55 24.86 16.75 -14.59
C THR A 55 23.64 15.87 -14.28
N PRO A 56 22.41 16.38 -14.28
CA PRO A 56 21.24 15.52 -14.21
C PRO A 56 21.36 14.56 -15.39
N ALA A 57 21.51 13.27 -15.09
CA ALA A 57 21.31 12.24 -16.08
C ALA A 57 19.90 12.48 -16.63
N ASN A 58 19.84 12.99 -17.85
CA ASN A 58 18.59 13.08 -18.60
C ASN A 58 18.17 11.63 -18.81
N SER A 59 17.30 11.12 -17.92
CA SER A 59 16.70 9.80 -18.01
C SER A 59 15.91 9.74 -19.31
N ALA A 60 16.58 9.37 -20.40
CA ALA A 60 16.01 9.30 -21.74
C ALA A 60 14.93 8.21 -21.88
N GLY A 61 14.62 7.47 -20.81
CA GLY A 61 13.59 6.44 -20.74
C GLY A 61 12.40 6.74 -19.82
N VAL A 62 12.48 7.74 -18.93
CA VAL A 62 11.41 8.01 -17.93
C VAL A 62 10.67 9.30 -18.25
N ARG A 63 9.38 9.18 -18.58
CA ARG A 63 8.50 10.34 -18.84
C ARG A 63 7.62 10.60 -17.63
N SER A 64 7.87 11.70 -16.92
CA SER A 64 6.99 12.18 -15.84
C SER A 64 5.90 13.11 -16.38
N ILE A 65 4.67 12.89 -15.95
CA ILE A 65 3.49 13.65 -16.36
C ILE A 65 2.72 14.03 -15.08
N PRO A 66 2.64 15.33 -14.75
CA PRO A 66 1.82 15.78 -13.63
C PRO A 66 0.35 15.55 -13.96
N LEU A 67 -0.37 14.97 -13.01
CA LEU A 67 -1.81 14.72 -13.09
C LEU A 67 -2.50 15.37 -11.90
N SER A 68 -3.78 15.66 -12.03
CA SER A 68 -4.59 16.11 -10.90
C SER A 68 -6.00 15.55 -11.05
N ILE A 69 -6.07 14.22 -11.10
CA ILE A 69 -7.32 13.48 -11.30
C ILE A 69 -7.78 12.94 -9.95
N GLN A 70 -9.08 13.03 -9.69
CA GLN A 70 -9.70 12.51 -8.48
C GLN A 70 -10.76 11.46 -8.82
N GLY A 71 -10.71 10.33 -8.13
CA GLY A 71 -11.74 9.30 -8.11
C GLY A 71 -12.35 9.18 -6.72
N VAL A 72 -13.63 8.85 -6.67
CA VAL A 72 -14.34 8.61 -5.41
C VAL A 72 -15.10 7.28 -5.51
N ALA A 73 -15.06 6.50 -4.44
CA ALA A 73 -15.88 5.31 -4.29
C ALA A 73 -16.90 5.53 -3.18
N SER A 74 -18.12 5.02 -3.39
CA SER A 74 -19.25 5.21 -2.47
C SER A 74 -19.00 4.71 -1.05
N ALA A 75 -18.05 3.81 -0.85
CA ALA A 75 -17.60 3.35 0.46
C ALA A 75 -16.87 4.41 1.32
N GLY A 76 -16.64 5.62 0.78
CA GLY A 76 -15.95 6.71 1.50
C GLY A 76 -14.46 6.84 1.17
N VAL A 77 -14.01 6.22 0.08
CA VAL A 77 -12.63 6.35 -0.43
C VAL A 77 -12.54 7.49 -1.43
N THR A 78 -11.51 8.31 -1.29
CA THR A 78 -11.12 9.31 -2.27
C THR A 78 -9.69 9.07 -2.71
N VAL A 79 -9.46 8.86 -4.01
CA VAL A 79 -8.12 8.72 -4.60
C VAL A 79 -7.81 9.96 -5.41
N ARG A 80 -6.63 10.55 -5.20
CA ARG A 80 -6.07 11.62 -6.03
C ARG A 80 -4.77 11.17 -6.65
N VAL A 81 -4.68 11.23 -7.98
CA VAL A 81 -3.46 10.95 -8.73
C VAL A 81 -2.79 12.28 -9.05
N LYS A 82 -1.55 12.46 -8.55
CA LYS A 82 -0.78 13.70 -8.61
C LYS A 82 0.27 13.69 -9.72
N ASN A 83 0.77 12.51 -10.06
CA ASN A 83 1.78 12.36 -11.10
C ASN A 83 1.81 10.90 -11.58
N ILE A 84 2.19 10.71 -12.83
CA ILE A 84 2.54 9.41 -13.39
C ILE A 84 3.92 9.48 -14.04
N GLU A 85 4.76 8.50 -13.74
CA GLU A 85 6.09 8.32 -14.30
C GLU A 85 6.06 7.05 -15.15
N LEU A 86 6.17 7.24 -16.47
CA LEU A 86 6.21 6.14 -17.43
C LEU A 86 7.67 5.74 -17.64
N GLY A 87 8.07 4.58 -17.11
CA GLY A 87 9.38 3.97 -17.35
C GLY A 87 9.30 2.79 -18.32
N GLU A 88 10.47 2.25 -18.67
CA GLU A 88 10.62 1.12 -19.60
C GLU A 88 10.31 -0.24 -18.95
N ASP A 89 10.52 -0.36 -17.63
CA ASP A 89 10.26 -1.59 -16.87
C ASP A 89 9.07 -1.48 -15.91
N ALA A 90 8.77 -0.26 -15.47
CA ALA A 90 7.74 0.02 -14.48
C ALA A 90 7.11 1.38 -14.69
N THR A 91 5.84 1.48 -14.33
CA THR A 91 5.07 2.73 -14.32
C THR A 91 4.75 3.10 -12.88
N VAL A 92 5.14 4.29 -12.45
CA VAL A 92 4.96 4.74 -11.06
C VAL A 92 3.90 5.83 -10.98
N LEU A 93 2.90 5.68 -10.11
CA LEU A 93 1.88 6.69 -9.86
C LEU A 93 2.07 7.26 -8.46
N LYS A 94 2.21 8.59 -8.37
CA LYS A 94 2.13 9.31 -7.09
C LYS A 94 0.66 9.56 -6.77
N VAL A 95 0.19 8.97 -5.68
CA VAL A 95 -1.21 9.01 -5.26
C VAL A 95 -1.36 9.48 -3.83
N SER A 96 -2.52 10.04 -3.54
CA SER A 96 -2.99 10.36 -2.20
C SER A 96 -4.37 9.74 -2.04
N ILE A 97 -4.52 8.81 -1.11
CA ILE A 97 -5.75 8.06 -0.90
C ILE A 97 -6.25 8.34 0.52
N SER A 98 -7.40 8.99 0.62
CA SER A 98 -8.05 9.27 1.91
C SER A 98 -9.24 8.35 2.10
N TYR A 99 -9.44 7.88 3.33
CA TYR A 99 -10.60 7.07 3.69
C TYR A 99 -11.38 7.71 4.83
N ALA A 100 -12.68 7.92 4.62
CA ALA A 100 -13.60 8.42 5.63
C ALA A 100 -14.92 7.68 5.53
N SER A 101 -15.24 6.86 6.53
CA SER A 101 -16.45 6.09 6.62
C SER A 101 -17.15 6.29 7.97
N ARG A 102 -18.43 5.94 8.02
CA ARG A 102 -19.22 5.91 9.27
C ARG A 102 -19.52 4.50 9.74
N ILE A 103 -19.20 3.50 8.92
CA ILE A 103 -19.67 2.12 9.08
C ILE A 103 -18.52 1.10 9.17
N ALA A 104 -17.33 1.44 8.69
CA ALA A 104 -16.15 0.57 8.80
C ALA A 104 -14.91 1.38 9.24
N SER A 105 -14.04 0.72 10.00
CA SER A 105 -12.86 1.36 10.60
C SER A 105 -11.61 1.32 9.69
N SER A 106 -11.65 0.55 8.62
CA SER A 106 -10.55 0.42 7.66
C SER A 106 -11.05 -0.11 6.32
N THR A 107 -10.27 0.14 5.28
CA THR A 107 -10.49 -0.41 3.95
C THR A 107 -9.16 -0.84 3.31
N THR A 108 -9.24 -1.66 2.28
CA THR A 108 -8.07 -2.27 1.61
C THR A 108 -8.15 -1.99 0.11
N MET A 109 -7.19 -1.22 -0.41
CA MET A 109 -7.21 -0.80 -1.83
C MET A 109 -6.62 -1.81 -2.81
N ALA A 110 -5.92 -2.85 -2.32
CA ALA A 110 -5.41 -3.96 -3.12
C ALA A 110 -5.87 -5.32 -2.55
N LEU A 111 -7.15 -5.40 -2.16
CA LEU A 111 -7.80 -6.62 -1.66
C LEU A 111 -7.95 -7.65 -2.79
N THR A 112 -8.36 -7.20 -3.96
CA THR A 112 -8.37 -7.98 -5.21
C THR A 112 -7.40 -7.33 -6.22
N ASP A 113 -7.43 -7.79 -7.47
CA ASP A 113 -6.51 -7.29 -8.50
C ASP A 113 -6.62 -5.76 -8.69
N THR A 114 -5.45 -5.12 -8.68
CA THR A 114 -5.29 -3.68 -8.89
C THR A 114 -4.25 -3.48 -9.98
N PHE A 115 -4.62 -2.73 -11.01
CA PHE A 115 -3.82 -2.62 -12.23
C PHE A 115 -4.09 -1.34 -13.01
N LEU A 116 -3.17 -1.03 -13.93
CA LEU A 116 -3.42 -0.10 -15.02
C LEU A 116 -3.80 -0.89 -16.27
N GLU A 117 -4.78 -0.43 -17.01
CA GLU A 117 -5.14 -0.97 -18.33
C GLU A 117 -4.99 0.12 -19.38
N ASP A 118 -4.38 -0.21 -20.50
CA ASP A 118 -4.30 0.70 -21.65
C ASP A 118 -5.51 0.57 -22.59
N GLU A 119 -5.56 1.40 -23.62
CA GLU A 119 -6.64 1.42 -24.61
C GLU A 119 -6.75 0.13 -25.43
N LYS A 120 -5.71 -0.70 -25.43
CA LYS A 120 -5.65 -2.00 -26.11
C LYS A 120 -5.97 -3.17 -25.17
N GLY A 121 -6.23 -2.90 -23.89
CA GLY A 121 -6.51 -3.91 -22.88
C GLY A 121 -5.27 -4.56 -22.27
N HIS A 122 -4.06 -4.03 -22.51
CA HIS A 122 -2.87 -4.51 -21.81
C HIS A 122 -2.91 -4.06 -20.35
N ARG A 123 -2.72 -5.03 -19.44
CA ARG A 123 -2.80 -4.80 -18.01
C ARG A 123 -1.42 -4.80 -17.37
N LEU A 124 -1.08 -3.72 -16.67
CA LEU A 124 0.11 -3.58 -15.86
C LEU A 124 -0.28 -3.81 -14.40
N MET A 125 0.19 -4.90 -13.80
CA MET A 125 -0.18 -5.29 -12.44
C MET A 125 0.53 -4.44 -11.39
N LEU A 126 -0.17 -4.11 -10.31
CA LEU A 126 0.45 -3.44 -9.16
C LEU A 126 1.50 -4.35 -8.51
N LYS A 127 2.74 -3.85 -8.39
CA LYS A 127 3.73 -4.37 -7.44
C LYS A 127 3.33 -3.92 -6.05
N ARG A 128 2.84 -4.87 -5.24
CA ARG A 128 2.45 -4.62 -3.85
C ARG A 128 3.61 -3.98 -3.07
N PRO A 129 3.44 -2.77 -2.48
CA PRO A 129 4.48 -2.14 -1.68
C PRO A 129 4.84 -3.00 -0.46
N GLU A 130 6.13 -3.10 -0.14
CA GLU A 130 6.57 -3.99 0.95
C GLU A 130 6.06 -3.55 2.33
N SER A 131 5.95 -2.24 2.55
CA SER A 131 5.49 -1.66 3.82
C SER A 131 3.98 -1.77 4.04
N ASN A 132 3.19 -1.82 2.97
CA ASN A 132 1.72 -1.90 3.03
C ASN A 132 1.20 -2.69 1.83
N ARG A 133 1.33 -4.02 1.89
CA ARG A 133 1.10 -4.89 0.71
C ARG A 133 -0.32 -4.82 0.19
N ASP A 134 -1.29 -4.66 1.08
CA ASP A 134 -2.71 -4.66 0.73
C ASP A 134 -3.26 -3.23 0.57
N LEU A 135 -2.42 -2.20 0.75
CA LEU A 135 -2.82 -0.80 0.72
C LEU A 135 -3.97 -0.51 1.71
N SER A 136 -3.81 -0.98 2.96
CA SER A 136 -4.82 -0.79 3.99
C SER A 136 -4.75 0.63 4.57
N ILE A 137 -5.91 1.26 4.73
CA ILE A 137 -6.08 2.63 5.21
C ILE A 137 -7.13 2.62 6.33
N ARG A 138 -6.82 3.29 7.44
CA ARG A 138 -7.76 3.45 8.57
C ARG A 138 -8.76 4.57 8.31
N ASP A 139 -9.92 4.48 8.94
CA ASP A 139 -10.92 5.56 8.92
C ASP A 139 -10.32 6.86 9.46
N GLY A 140 -10.59 7.95 8.75
CA GLY A 140 -10.07 9.30 9.06
C GLY A 140 -8.63 9.52 8.61
N ASP A 141 -7.98 8.52 8.02
CA ASP A 141 -6.58 8.58 7.63
C ASP A 141 -6.38 8.87 6.15
N THR A 142 -5.16 9.29 5.78
CA THR A 142 -4.76 9.51 4.40
C THR A 142 -3.40 8.86 4.16
N MET A 143 -3.36 8.02 3.12
CA MET A 143 -2.16 7.36 2.63
C MET A 143 -1.64 8.09 1.40
N ASP A 144 -0.48 8.75 1.55
CA ASP A 144 0.30 9.29 0.44
C ASP A 144 1.42 8.33 0.08
N GLY A 145 1.64 8.11 -1.22
CA GLY A 145 2.70 7.22 -1.65
C GLY A 145 2.76 7.01 -3.15
N GLU A 146 3.57 6.00 -3.52
CA GLU A 146 3.82 5.62 -4.89
C GLU A 146 3.28 4.21 -5.14
N LEU A 147 2.49 4.07 -6.20
CA LEU A 147 2.02 2.79 -6.71
C LEU A 147 2.87 2.42 -7.91
N VAL A 148 3.62 1.33 -7.80
CA VAL A 148 4.49 0.84 -8.87
C VAL A 148 3.76 -0.26 -9.62
N PHE A 149 3.56 -0.09 -10.91
CA PHE A 149 2.96 -1.09 -11.79
C PHE A 149 4.04 -1.73 -12.64
N LEU A 150 4.02 -3.06 -12.73
CA LEU A 150 4.98 -3.86 -13.47
C LEU A 150 4.69 -3.75 -14.97
N GLY A 151 5.70 -3.33 -15.73
CA GLY A 151 5.63 -3.14 -17.17
C GLY A 151 5.66 -1.67 -17.60
N ALA A 152 5.79 -1.50 -18.91
CA ALA A 152 5.73 -0.20 -19.58
C ALA A 152 4.38 0.03 -20.25
N VAL A 153 3.99 1.30 -20.27
CA VAL A 153 2.83 1.75 -21.05
C VAL A 153 3.25 1.84 -22.52
N ALA A 154 2.41 1.31 -23.41
CA ALA A 154 2.68 1.33 -24.83
C ALA A 154 2.92 2.76 -25.36
N PRO A 155 3.86 2.96 -26.30
CA PRO A 155 4.07 4.26 -26.91
C PRO A 155 2.81 4.68 -27.67
N GLY A 156 2.42 5.95 -27.50
CA GLY A 156 1.23 6.51 -28.15
C GLY A 156 -0.08 6.31 -27.39
N THR A 157 -0.08 5.63 -26.22
CA THR A 157 -1.25 5.57 -25.34
C THR A 157 -1.63 6.96 -24.86
N THR A 158 -2.90 7.32 -25.05
CA THR A 158 -3.47 8.62 -24.67
C THR A 158 -4.32 8.55 -23.41
N THR A 159 -4.82 7.36 -23.08
CA THR A 159 -5.63 7.14 -21.88
C THR A 159 -5.21 5.86 -21.18
N LEU A 160 -5.04 5.92 -19.86
CA LEU A 160 -4.91 4.73 -19.01
C LEU A 160 -6.12 4.62 -18.09
N LYS A 161 -6.49 3.39 -17.75
CA LYS A 161 -7.53 3.10 -16.78
C LYS A 161 -6.88 2.51 -15.52
N LEU A 162 -6.91 3.25 -14.43
CA LEU A 162 -6.52 2.76 -13.11
C LEU A 162 -7.70 2.05 -12.48
N VAL A 163 -7.52 0.77 -12.19
CA VAL A 163 -8.54 -0.10 -11.58
C VAL A 163 -8.03 -0.55 -10.22
N PHE A 164 -8.78 -0.22 -9.18
CA PHE A 164 -8.60 -0.78 -7.83
C PHE A 164 -9.67 -1.82 -7.55
N ASN A 165 -9.25 -2.90 -6.91
CA ASN A 165 -10.11 -3.99 -6.49
C ASN A 165 -11.08 -4.45 -7.59
N GLU A 166 -10.55 -5.02 -8.68
CA GLU A 166 -11.38 -5.54 -9.77
C GLU A 166 -12.51 -6.45 -9.24
N SER A 167 -13.67 -6.37 -9.89
CA SER A 167 -14.91 -7.10 -9.56
C SER A 167 -15.62 -6.67 -8.27
N ASN A 168 -15.02 -5.81 -7.43
CA ASN A 168 -15.71 -5.28 -6.27
C ASN A 168 -16.66 -4.14 -6.66
N GLN A 169 -17.75 -4.02 -5.91
CA GLN A 169 -18.67 -2.89 -6.03
C GLN A 169 -18.07 -1.64 -5.33
N PRO A 170 -18.41 -0.43 -5.78
CA PRO A 170 -17.88 0.81 -5.21
C PRO A 170 -18.34 1.08 -3.76
N ASP A 171 -19.41 0.43 -3.29
CA ASP A 171 -19.92 0.49 -1.92
C ASP A 171 -19.36 -0.61 -0.99
N ASN A 172 -18.50 -1.52 -1.50
CA ASN A 172 -17.85 -2.52 -0.66
C ASN A 172 -16.88 -1.85 0.33
N VAL A 173 -17.25 -1.84 1.62
CA VAL A 173 -16.47 -1.18 2.68
C VAL A 173 -15.09 -1.79 2.92
N ALA A 174 -14.94 -3.11 2.71
CA ALA A 174 -13.67 -3.80 2.97
C ALA A 174 -12.62 -3.54 1.88
N GLY A 175 -13.07 -3.27 0.66
CA GLY A 175 -12.21 -2.98 -0.49
C GLY A 175 -13.05 -2.50 -1.65
N PRO A 176 -13.32 -1.20 -1.76
CA PRO A 176 -14.22 -0.71 -2.80
C PRO A 176 -13.60 -0.87 -4.17
N GLY A 177 -14.42 -1.24 -5.15
CA GLY A 177 -14.04 -1.15 -6.55
C GLY A 177 -13.98 0.31 -6.99
N LEU A 178 -12.90 0.70 -7.66
CA LEU A 178 -12.76 2.04 -8.22
C LEU A 178 -12.08 1.99 -9.57
N VAL A 179 -12.64 2.73 -10.53
CA VAL A 179 -12.08 2.87 -11.88
C VAL A 179 -11.88 4.34 -12.18
N MET A 180 -10.67 4.72 -12.57
CA MET A 180 -10.31 6.09 -12.92
C MET A 180 -9.66 6.13 -14.30
N GLN A 181 -10.03 7.12 -15.11
CA GLN A 181 -9.35 7.39 -16.38
C GLN A 181 -8.25 8.43 -16.15
N LEU A 182 -7.05 8.12 -16.60
CA LEU A 182 -5.85 8.93 -16.49
C LEU A 182 -5.46 9.39 -17.90
N PRO A 183 -5.75 10.65 -18.27
CA PRO A 183 -5.34 11.18 -19.56
C PRO A 183 -3.82 11.32 -19.60
N LEU A 184 -3.20 10.80 -20.65
CA LEU A 184 -1.79 10.96 -20.95
C LEU A 184 -1.66 11.95 -22.12
N PRO A 185 -1.07 13.14 -21.91
CA PRO A 185 -0.83 14.06 -23.01
C PRO A 185 0.11 13.39 -24.04
N PRO A 186 0.05 13.76 -25.32
CA PRO A 186 1.00 13.27 -26.33
C PRO A 186 2.44 13.68 -25.99
N ARG A 187 3.44 12.93 -26.49
CA ARG A 187 4.83 13.40 -26.49
C ARG A 187 4.91 14.59 -27.45
N SER A 188 5.31 15.76 -26.94
CA SER A 188 5.62 16.96 -27.72
C SER A 188 6.98 16.83 -28.39
#